data_AF-A0A954G5Z4-F1
#
_entry.id   AF-A0A954G5Z4-F1
#
_cell.length_a   1.000
_cell.length_b   1.000
_cell.length_c   1.000
_cell.angle_alpha   90.00
_cell.angle_beta   90.00
_cell.angle_gamma   90.00
#
_symmetry.space_group_name_H-M   'P 1'
#
loop_
_entity.id
_entity.type
_entity.pdbx_description
1 polymer ?
#
loop_
_entity_poly.entity_id
_entity_poly.type
_entity_poly.pdbx_seq_one_letter_code
_entity_poly.pdbx_strand_id
1 'polypeptide(L)'
;QSSEQAVRSAMKHCGRAMIHTTFICGMGLLVFGFSDFIPTQRFAWMMLALLTTALIGDLLFLPAMLVQPFVKHLQFARERFPKGMEIRTTSYSTE
;
A
#
# COMPACT_ATOMS: atom_id res chain seq x y z
N GLN A 1 8.26 9.37 20.35
CA GLN A 1 8.10 9.63 18.90
C GLN A 1 7.38 8.43 18.30
N SER A 2 6.05 8.41 18.42
CA SER A 2 5.07 8.89 17.43
C SER A 2 4.79 7.80 16.39
N SER A 3 3.88 6.87 16.74
CA SER A 3 3.39 5.78 15.88
C SER A 3 2.97 6.30 14.50
N GLU A 4 2.48 7.54 14.47
CA GLU A 4 2.11 8.28 13.28
C GLU A 4 3.30 8.47 12.31
N GLN A 5 4.51 8.70 12.82
CA GLN A 5 5.72 8.82 11.98
C GLN A 5 6.16 7.46 11.41
N ALA A 6 6.07 6.38 12.20
CA ALA A 6 6.38 5.03 11.73
C ALA A 6 5.39 4.59 10.63
N VAL A 7 4.11 4.87 10.85
CA VAL A 7 3.04 4.69 9.88
C VAL A 7 3.29 5.50 8.61
N ARG A 8 3.60 6.80 8.74
CA ARG A 8 3.82 7.69 7.60
C ARG A 8 5.05 7.29 6.79
N SER A 9 6.08 6.76 7.46
CA SER A 9 7.27 6.20 6.81
C SER A 9 6.94 4.92 6.05
N ALA A 10 6.23 3.97 6.68
CA ALA A 10 5.79 2.73 6.04
C ALA A 10 4.87 3.01 4.83
N MET A 11 3.89 3.90 4.98
CA MET A 11 3.02 4.35 3.89
C MET A 11 3.79 4.99 2.74
N LYS A 12 4.78 5.84 3.02
CA LYS A 12 5.63 6.44 1.97
C LYS A 12 6.40 5.38 1.19
N HIS A 13 6.94 4.38 1.88
CA HIS A 13 7.72 3.32 1.26
C HIS A 13 6.83 2.37 0.45
N CYS A 14 5.77 1.82 1.07
CA CYS A 14 4.83 0.93 0.40
C CYS A 14 4.07 1.63 -0.75
N GLY A 15 3.63 2.87 -0.55
CA GLY A 15 2.92 3.64 -1.57
C GLY A 15 3.78 3.91 -2.81
N ARG A 16 5.07 4.25 -2.63
CA ARG A 16 6.00 4.42 -3.77
C ARG A 16 6.22 3.12 -4.54
N ALA A 17 6.39 1.99 -3.84
CA ALA A 17 6.57 0.70 -4.47
C ALA A 17 5.31 0.27 -5.25
N MET A 18 4.13 0.48 -4.67
CA MET A 18 2.84 0.14 -5.26
C MET A 18 2.54 0.98 -6.50
N ILE A 19 2.83 2.29 -6.49
CA ILE A 19 2.70 3.14 -7.69
C ILE A 19 3.61 2.65 -8.82
N HIS A 20 4.85 2.24 -8.51
CA HIS A 20 5.77 1.69 -9.50
C HIS A 20 5.18 0.46 -10.20
N THR A 21 4.62 -0.49 -9.45
CA THR A 21 4.02 -1.71 -10.03
C THR A 21 2.74 -1.41 -10.79
N THR A 22 1.90 -0.48 -10.31
CA THR A 22 0.72 -0.02 -11.05
C THR A 22 1.07 0.65 -12.35
N PHE A 23 2.14 1.46 -12.40
CA PHE A 23 2.53 2.12 -13.62
C PHE A 23 2.94 1.10 -14.68
N ILE A 24 3.71 0.08 -14.28
CA ILE A 24 4.09 -1.06 -15.13
C ILE A 24 2.85 -1.84 -15.58
N CYS A 25 1.94 -2.17 -14.65
CA CYS A 25 0.72 -2.92 -14.96
C CYS A 25 -0.23 -2.13 -15.87
N GLY A 26 -0.37 -0.83 -15.63
CA GLY A 26 -1.16 0.10 -16.43
C GLY A 26 -0.61 0.20 -17.86
N MET A 27 0.71 0.31 -18.03
CA MET A 27 1.35 0.28 -19.35
C MET A 27 1.11 -1.06 -20.07
N GLY A 28 1.20 -2.20 -19.36
CA GLY A 28 0.90 -3.52 -19.92
C GLY A 28 -0.56 -3.71 -20.33
N LEU A 29 -1.49 -3.15 -19.55
CA LEU A 29 -2.93 -3.17 -19.87
C LEU A 29 -3.30 -2.19 -20.99
N LEU A 30 -2.53 -1.10 -21.17
CA LEU A 30 -2.66 -0.17 -22.29
C LEU A 30 -2.40 -0.84 -23.64
N VAL A 31 -1.44 -1.77 -23.69
CA VAL A 31 -1.17 -2.64 -24.85
C VAL A 31 -2.37 -3.55 -25.17
N PHE A 32 -3.03 -4.10 -24.15
CA PHE A 32 -4.26 -4.88 -24.33
C PHE A 32 -5.41 -4.03 -24.90
N GLY A 33 -5.47 -2.75 -24.51
CA GLY A 33 -6.40 -1.77 -25.07
C GLY A 33 -6.12 -1.40 -26.52
N PHE A 34 -4.91 -1.64 -27.04
CA PHE A 34 -4.55 -1.37 -28.45
C PHE A 34 -4.87 -2.55 -29.39
N SER A 35 -5.41 -3.65 -28.88
CA SER A 35 -5.74 -4.84 -29.68
C SER A 35 -7.10 -4.71 -30.39
N ASP A 36 -7.10 -4.91 -31.71
CA ASP A 36 -8.15 -4.65 -32.72
C ASP A 36 -9.52 -5.36 -32.55
N PHE A 37 -9.84 -5.94 -31.39
CA PHE A 37 -11.16 -6.55 -31.11
C PHE A 37 -11.96 -5.74 -30.06
N ILE A 38 -12.96 -5.00 -30.55
CA ILE A 38 -13.92 -4.20 -29.76
C ILE A 38 -14.52 -4.93 -28.52
N PRO A 39 -14.89 -6.23 -28.55
CA PRO A 39 -15.40 -6.91 -27.35
C PRO A 39 -14.33 -7.13 -26.26
N THR A 40 -13.09 -7.43 -26.63
CA THR A 40 -11.98 -7.63 -25.69
C THR A 40 -11.51 -6.30 -25.08
N GLN A 41 -11.54 -5.24 -25.87
CA GLN A 41 -11.12 -3.90 -25.46
C GLN A 41 -12.01 -3.31 -24.35
N ARG A 42 -13.34 -3.48 -24.47
CA ARG A 42 -14.32 -3.05 -23.45
C ARG A 42 -14.13 -3.77 -22.13
N PHE A 43 -13.89 -5.09 -22.19
CA PHE A 43 -13.65 -5.90 -21.01
C PHE A 43 -12.32 -5.54 -20.33
N ALA A 44 -11.26 -5.35 -21.13
CA ALA A 44 -9.96 -4.91 -20.65
C ALA A 44 -10.04 -3.53 -19.98
N TRP A 45 -10.80 -2.58 -20.54
CA TRP A 45 -11.00 -1.26 -19.93
C TRP A 45 -11.70 -1.33 -18.58
N MET A 46 -12.73 -2.17 -18.44
CA MET A 46 -13.40 -2.40 -17.16
C MET A 46 -12.46 -3.04 -16.14
N MET A 47 -11.66 -4.03 -16.55
CA MET A 47 -10.68 -4.68 -15.69
C MET A 47 -9.57 -3.71 -15.24
N LEU A 48 -9.09 -2.87 -16.16
CA LEU A 48 -8.08 -1.85 -15.90
C LEU A 48 -8.64 -0.78 -14.95
N ALA A 49 -9.86 -0.30 -15.18
CA ALA A 49 -10.54 0.63 -14.28
C ALA A 49 -10.74 0.01 -12.89
N LEU A 50 -11.15 -1.26 -12.81
CA LEU A 50 -11.33 -1.98 -11.55
C LEU A 50 -10.00 -2.12 -10.79
N LEU A 51 -8.93 -2.53 -11.48
CA LEU A 51 -7.60 -2.67 -10.90
C LEU A 51 -7.06 -1.33 -10.38
N THR A 52 -7.22 -0.27 -11.17
CA THR A 52 -6.75 1.08 -10.81
C THR A 52 -7.57 1.65 -9.65
N THR A 53 -8.88 1.47 -9.67
CA THR A 53 -9.78 1.88 -8.58
C THR A 53 -9.50 1.10 -7.31
N ALA A 54 -9.27 -0.21 -7.40
CA ALA A 54 -8.89 -1.04 -6.26
C ALA A 54 -7.59 -0.52 -5.64
N LEU A 55 -6.58 -0.20 -6.45
CA LEU A 55 -5.31 0.33 -5.96
C LEU A 55 -5.43 1.70 -5.29
N ILE A 56 -6.19 2.62 -5.89
CA ILE A 56 -6.50 3.92 -5.29
C ILE A 56 -7.28 3.71 -3.99
N GLY A 57 -8.18 2.73 -3.98
CA GLY A 57 -8.91 2.23 -2.84
C GLY A 57 -7.97 1.74 -1.74
N ASP A 58 -7.00 0.87 -2.01
CA ASP A 58 -6.00 0.42 -1.05
C ASP A 58 -5.20 1.60 -0.48
N LEU A 59 -4.80 2.56 -1.32
CA LEU A 59 -4.03 3.73 -0.89
C LEU A 59 -4.86 4.73 -0.08
N LEU A 60 -6.18 4.77 -0.23
CA LEU A 60 -7.12 5.59 0.55
C LEU A 60 -7.68 4.87 1.78
N PHE A 61 -7.88 3.55 1.70
CA PHE A 61 -8.40 2.69 2.75
C PHE A 61 -7.33 2.46 3.83
N LEU A 62 -6.06 2.26 3.43
CA LEU A 62 -4.94 2.14 4.34
C LEU A 62 -4.77 3.35 5.29
N PRO A 63 -4.76 4.63 4.84
CA PRO A 63 -4.75 5.78 5.74
C PRO A 63 -6.09 5.97 6.44
N ALA A 64 -7.23 5.69 5.80
CA ALA A 64 -8.54 5.85 6.44
C ALA A 64 -8.69 4.93 7.66
N MET A 65 -8.35 3.65 7.52
CA MET A 65 -8.43 2.69 8.61
C MET A 65 -7.44 3.01 9.75
N LEU A 66 -6.32 3.65 9.41
CA LEU A 66 -5.25 4.00 10.33
C LEU A 66 -5.45 5.36 11.01
N VAL A 67 -6.24 6.26 10.42
CA VAL A 67 -6.66 7.54 10.99
C VAL A 67 -7.96 7.41 11.78
N GLN A 68 -8.81 6.42 11.48
CA GLN A 68 -10.03 6.12 12.23
C GLN A 68 -9.71 5.72 13.70
N PRO A 69 -10.65 5.90 14.66
CA PRO A 69 -10.46 5.73 16.11
C PRO A 69 -9.87 4.39 16.57
N PHE A 70 -9.74 3.42 15.66
CA PHE A 70 -9.05 2.16 15.84
C PHE A 70 -7.56 2.31 16.24
N VAL A 71 -6.84 3.33 15.77
CA VAL A 71 -5.47 3.61 16.25
C VAL A 71 -5.43 3.91 17.74
N LYS A 72 -6.46 4.61 18.25
CA LYS A 72 -6.58 4.92 19.67
C LYS A 72 -6.79 3.64 20.50
N HIS A 73 -7.56 2.70 19.97
CA HIS A 73 -7.80 1.41 20.62
C HIS A 73 -6.58 0.46 20.54
N LEU A 74 -5.78 0.56 19.48
CA LEU A 74 -4.56 -0.22 19.31
C LEU A 74 -3.41 0.32 20.19
N GLN A 75 -3.36 1.63 20.44
CA GLN A 75 -2.44 2.21 21.44
C GLN A 75 -2.76 1.68 22.86
N PHE A 76 -4.04 1.56 23.19
CA PHE A 76 -4.48 0.97 24.46
C PHE A 76 -4.04 -0.50 24.60
N ALA A 77 -4.14 -1.28 23.51
CA ALA A 77 -3.62 -2.66 23.48
C ALA A 77 -2.08 -2.72 23.53
N ARG A 78 -1.38 -1.74 22.94
CA ARG A 78 0.10 -1.67 22.96
C ARG A 78 0.65 -1.30 24.34
N GLU A 79 -0.07 -0.53 25.15
CA GLU A 79 0.28 -0.27 26.55
C GLU A 79 0.27 -1.56 27.40
N ARG A 80 -0.46 -2.59 26.97
CA ARG A 80 -0.44 -3.92 27.60
C ARG A 80 0.73 -4.79 27.15
N PHE A 81 1.44 -4.42 26.08
CA PHE A 81 2.62 -5.15 25.64
C PHE A 81 3.85 -4.64 26.41
N PRO A 82 4.40 -5.42 27.36
CA PRO A 82 5.57 -5.02 28.12
C PRO A 82 6.74 -4.76 27.17
N LYS A 83 7.43 -3.63 27.40
CA LYS A 83 8.69 -3.26 26.74
C LYS A 83 9.76 -4.30 27.07
N GLY A 84 9.84 -5.36 26.27
CA GLY A 84 10.82 -6.43 26.44
C GLY A 84 11.42 -6.94 25.14
N MET A 85 11.14 -6.31 24.00
CA MET A 85 11.81 -6.62 22.74
C MET A 85 12.45 -5.36 22.19
N GLU A 86 13.54 -4.98 22.87
CA GLU A 86 14.63 -4.25 22.26
C GLU A 86 14.99 -4.98 20.96
N ILE A 87 14.52 -4.44 19.84
CA ILE A 87 14.98 -4.84 18.51
C ILE A 87 16.47 -4.58 18.53
N ARG A 88 17.22 -5.64 18.79
CA ARG A 88 18.66 -5.62 18.79
C ARG A 88 19.07 -5.18 17.41
N THR A 89 19.51 -3.93 17.36
CA THR A 89 20.35 -3.34 16.33
C THR A 89 21.60 -4.22 16.22
N THR A 90 21.50 -5.32 15.50
CA THR A 90 22.61 -5.83 14.71
C THR A 90 22.46 -5.06 13.40
N SER A 91 23.02 -3.85 13.31
CA SER A 91 24.46 -3.68 13.14
C SER A 91 24.96 -4.73 12.15
N TYR A 92 24.45 -4.63 10.91
CA TYR A 92 25.22 -5.03 9.73
C TYR A 92 26.36 -4.00 9.59
N SER A 93 27.31 -4.12 10.52
CA SER A 93 28.68 -3.72 10.34
C SER A 93 29.43 -5.03 10.20
N THR A 94 30.41 -5.04 9.30
CA THR A 94 31.45 -6.06 9.10
C THR A 94 31.19 -6.98 7.90
N GLU A 95 31.87 -6.58 6.81
CA GLU A 95 32.39 -7.38 5.68
C GLU A 95 31.52 -7.63 4.44
#